data_AF-A0A949DAY4-F1
#
_entry.id   AF-A0A949DAY4-F1
#
_cell.length_a   1.000
_cell.length_b   1.000
_cell.length_c   1.000
_cell.angle_alpha   90.00
_cell.angle_beta   90.00
_cell.angle_gamma   90.00
#
_symmetry.space_group_name_H-M   'P 1'
#
loop_
_entity.id
_entity.type
_entity.pdbx_description
1 polymer ?
#
loop_
_entity_poly.entity_id
_entity_poly.type
_entity_poly.pdbx_seq_one_letter_code
_entity_poly.pdbx_strand_id
1 'polypeptide(L)' 'MIWGSLEAFLAMGGYGVYVWGSMGACFVMVFVELIMVRRRHNRILRRLTQELSANQGRE' A
#
# COMPACT_ATOMS: atom_id res chain seq x y z
N MET A 1 3.25 -9.89 34.98
CA MET A 1 2.30 -9.43 33.95
C MET A 1 2.19 -7.92 34.04
N ILE A 2 2.95 -7.17 33.24
CA ILE A 2 2.67 -5.77 32.89
C ILE A 2 3.33 -5.58 31.53
N TRP A 3 2.60 -5.92 30.47
CA TRP A 3 2.82 -5.29 29.17
C TRP A 3 2.15 -3.92 29.30
N GLY A 4 2.87 -2.96 29.86
CA GLY A 4 2.39 -1.60 30.04
C GLY A 4 2.24 -0.97 28.66
N SER A 5 1.00 -0.96 28.17
CA SER A 5 0.39 0.00 27.24
C SER A 5 1.23 0.57 26.07
N LEU A 6 0.61 0.64 24.89
CA LEU A 6 1.11 1.43 23.74
C LEU A 6 1.51 2.88 24.14
N GLU A 7 0.86 3.44 25.15
CA GLU A 7 1.22 4.72 25.77
C GLU A 7 2.62 4.73 26.39
N ALA A 8 3.10 3.67 27.05
CA ALA A 8 4.46 3.63 27.61
C ALA A 8 5.54 3.58 26.52
N PHE A 9 5.23 2.98 25.37
CA PHE A 9 6.11 2.96 24.18
C PHE A 9 6.12 4.30 23.42
N LEU A 10 4.99 5.01 23.36
CA LEU A 10 4.95 6.38 22.83
C LEU A 10 5.59 7.38 23.79
N ALA A 11 5.44 7.17 25.11
CA ALA A 11 5.94 8.06 26.16
C ALA A 11 7.40 7.78 26.57
N MET A 12 8.14 6.92 25.85
CA MET A 12 9.53 6.52 26.15
C MET A 12 10.58 7.65 25.96
N GLY A 13 10.19 8.93 26.05
CA GLY A 13 11.13 10.06 26.05
C GLY A 13 11.77 10.38 24.69
N GLY A 14 11.04 10.19 23.59
CA GLY A 14 11.47 10.63 22.25
C GLY A 14 11.99 9.54 21.30
N TYR A 15 12.23 8.31 21.78
CA TYR A 15 12.68 7.19 20.93
C TYR A 15 11.55 6.52 20.13
N GLY A 16 10.30 6.56 20.62
CA GLY A 16 9.16 5.95 19.94
C GLY A 16 8.92 6.52 18.53
N VAL A 17 9.22 7.81 18.33
CA VAL A 17 9.03 8.50 17.04
C VAL A 17 9.95 7.95 15.95
N TYR A 18 11.17 7.52 16.29
CA TYR A 18 12.12 6.93 15.34
C TYR A 18 11.72 5.50 14.93
N VAL A 19 11.26 4.69 15.89
CA VAL A 19 10.83 3.31 15.65
C VAL A 19 9.56 3.29 14.82
N TRP A 20 8.55 4.06 15.25
CA TRP A 20 7.28 4.16 14.54
C TRP A 20 7.41 4.92 13.22
N GLY A 21 8.29 5.92 13.13
CA GLY A 21 8.60 6.60 11.88
C GLY A 21 9.23 5.65 10.85
N SER A 22 10.15 4.79 11.26
CA SER A 22 10.81 3.83 10.36
C SER A 22 9.88 2.67 9.97
N MET A 23 9.11 2.10 10.92
CA MET A 23 8.08 1.11 10.60
C MET A 23 7.01 1.71 9.70
N GLY A 24 6.54 2.92 10.00
CA GLY A 24 5.57 3.66 9.20
C GLY A 24 6.08 3.92 7.78
N ALA A 25 7.34 4.35 7.63
CA ALA A 25 7.95 4.54 6.32
C ALA A 25 8.01 3.23 5.50
N CYS A 26 8.37 2.10 6.15
CA CYS A 26 8.35 0.79 5.51
C CYS A 26 6.92 0.40 5.06
N PHE A 27 5.93 0.53 5.94
CA PHE A 27 4.53 0.29 5.58
C PHE A 27 4.07 1.18 4.42
N VAL A 28 4.39 2.47 4.45
CA VAL A 28 4.05 3.41 3.37
C VAL A 28 4.65 2.94 2.05
N MET A 29 5.91 2.49 2.04
CA MET A 29 6.57 2.01 0.82
C MET A 29 5.87 0.78 0.24
N VAL A 30 5.52 -0.20 1.08
CA VAL A 30 4.74 -1.38 0.68
C VAL A 30 3.35 -0.99 0.17
N PHE A 31 2.67 -0.06 0.84
CA PHE A 31 1.35 0.43 0.42
C PHE A 31 1.42 1.13 -0.94
N VAL A 32 2.43 1.95 -1.17
CA VAL A 32 2.65 2.62 -2.45
C VAL A 32 2.84 1.59 -3.58
N GLU A 33 3.65 0.56 -3.34
CA GLU A 33 3.87 -0.50 -4.32
C GLU A 33 2.58 -1.28 -4.62
N LEU A 34 1.81 -1.64 -3.59
CA LEU A 34 0.50 -2.27 -3.73
C LEU A 34 -0.47 -1.42 -4.58
N ILE A 35 -0.54 -0.11 -4.32
CA ILE A 35 -1.38 0.81 -5.07
C ILE A 35 -0.92 0.88 -6.53
N MET A 36 0.38 0.99 -6.78
CA MET A 36 0.94 1.02 -8.13
C MET A 36 0.61 -0.26 -8.90
N VAL A 37 0.80 -1.42 -8.28
CA VAL A 37 0.48 -2.74 -8.86
C VAL A 37 -1.02 -2.83 -9.17
N ARG A 38 -1.88 -2.41 -8.23
CA ARG A 38 -3.33 -2.38 -8.44
C ARG A 38 -3.73 -1.50 -9.62
N ARG A 39 -3.13 -0.31 -9.74
CA ARG A 39 -3.36 0.61 -10.86
C ARG A 39 -2.89 0.02 -12.19
N ARG A 40 -1.73 -0.64 -12.20
CA ARG A 40 -1.20 -1.30 -13.40
C ARG A 40 -2.11 -2.45 -13.84
N HIS A 41 -2.57 -3.26 -12.91
CA HIS A 41 -3.50 -4.36 -13.21
C HIS A 41 -4.80 -3.83 -13.84
N ASN A 42 -5.42 -2.81 -13.25
CA ASN A 42 -6.63 -2.20 -13.81
C ASN A 42 -6.39 -1.59 -15.20
N ARG A 43 -5.22 -1.03 -15.46
CA ARG A 43 -4.87 -0.47 -16.78
C ARG A 43 -4.72 -1.56 -17.84
N ILE A 44 -4.13 -2.69 -17.49
CA ILE A 44 -3.99 -3.84 -18.39
C ILE A 44 -5.37 -4.41 -18.71
N LEU A 45 -6.20 -4.67 -17.69
CA LEU A 45 -7.55 -5.19 -17.91
C LEU A 45 -8.37 -4.29 -18.83
N ARG A 46 -8.35 -2.97 -18.59
CA ARG A 46 -9.05 -1.99 -19.45
C ARG A 46 -8.60 -2.06 -20.92
N ARG A 47 -7.30 -2.26 -21.17
CA ARG A 47 -6.76 -2.40 -22.53
C ARG A 47 -7.28 -3.68 -23.19
N LEU A 48 -7.25 -4.82 -22.48
CA LEU A 48 -7.80 -6.07 -23.02
C LEU A 48 -9.29 -5.95 -23.34
N THR A 49 -10.08 -5.30 -22.47
CA THR A 49 -11.52 -5.14 -22.73
C THR A 49 -11.76 -4.27 -23.95
N GLN A 50 -10.97 -3.22 -24.14
CA GLN A 50 -11.05 -2.36 -25.32
C GLN A 50 -10.66 -3.11 -26.60
N GLU A 51 -9.58 -3.88 -26.57
CA GLU A 51 -9.13 -4.70 -27.71
C GLU A 51 -10.19 -5.75 -28.10
N LEU A 52 -10.80 -6.43 -27.13
CA LEU A 52 -11.90 -7.37 -27.38
C LEU A 52 -13.11 -6.68 -28.03
N SER A 53 -13.53 -5.53 -27.51
CA SER A 53 -14.66 -4.76 -28.07
C SER A 53 -14.36 -4.21 -29.47
N ALA A 54 -13.11 -3.85 -29.75
CA ALA A 54 -12.68 -3.40 -31.07
C ALA A 54 -12.57 -4.55 -32.08
N ASN A 55 -12.23 -5.77 -31.62
CA ASN A 55 -12.17 -6.94 -32.48
C ASN A 55 -13.57 -7.50 -32.81
N GLN A 56 -14.50 -7.49 -31.85
CA GLN A 56 -15.89 -7.92 -32.07
C GLN A 56 -16.66 -7.04 -33.07
N GLY A 57 -16.30 -5.76 -33.22
CA GLY A 57 -16.94 -4.87 -34.20
C GLY A 57 -16.37 -5.00 -35.62
N ARG A 58 -15.37 -5.86 -35.84
CA ARG A 58 -14.71 -6.07 -37.14
C ARG A 58 -15.11 -7.39 -37.82
N GLU A 59 -15.88 -8.24 -37.13
CA GLU A 59 -16.54 -9.43 -37.67
C GLU A 59 -18.00 -9.11 -38.02
#